data_AF-A0A7J7HI66-F1
#
_entry.id   AF-A0A7J7HI66-F1
#
_cell.length_a   1.000
_cell.length_b   1.000
_cell.length_c   1.000
_cell.angle_alpha   90.00
_cell.angle_beta   90.00
_cell.angle_gamma   90.00
#
_symmetry.space_group_name_H-M   'P 1'
#
loop_
_entity.id
_entity.type
_entity.pdbx_description
1 polymer ?
#
loop_
_entity_poly.entity_id
_entity_poly.type
_entity_poly.pdbx_seq_one_letter_code
_entity_poly.pdbx_strand_id
1 'polypeptide(L)'
;MVNLTLCVLSCPEFSRLPRIFQTLGLQYDEKVLPSIGNEVLKAVVVQFNADELLTERPSVSALVRESLVRRAKDFNIVLDDVAITHLLYGAEFSKAVEVVALSSYEEKEEQFKEQHNQGLSIRILLMYRFEIRYGHVC
;
A
#
# COMPACT_ATOMS: atom_id res chain seq x y z
N MET A 1 -8.88 12.26 -2.66
CA MET A 1 -7.68 12.92 -2.08
C MET A 1 -7.04 11.96 -1.11
N VAL A 2 -5.73 11.74 -1.18
CA VAL A 2 -4.99 10.79 -0.32
C VAL A 2 -4.34 11.59 0.81
N ASN A 3 -4.52 11.15 2.05
CA ASN A 3 -3.89 11.70 3.24
C ASN A 3 -2.77 10.76 3.68
N LEU A 4 -1.52 11.24 3.65
CA LEU A 4 -0.37 10.50 4.17
C LEU A 4 0.18 11.18 5.42
N THR A 5 0.58 10.35 6.39
CA THR A 5 1.31 10.79 7.58
C THR A 5 2.65 10.07 7.64
N LEU A 6 3.69 10.82 8.01
CA LEU A 6 5.06 10.36 8.07
C LEU A 6 5.58 10.53 9.51
N CYS A 7 6.26 9.51 10.03
CA CYS A 7 7.05 9.59 11.24
C CYS A 7 8.53 9.64 10.86
N VAL A 8 9.25 10.61 11.43
CA VAL A 8 10.67 10.84 11.13
C VAL A 8 11.44 10.89 12.44
N LEU A 9 12.51 10.11 12.51
CA LEU A 9 13.52 10.21 13.55
C LEU A 9 14.71 10.97 12.97
N SER A 10 15.05 12.11 13.59
CA SER A 10 16.11 13.00 13.11
C SER A 10 17.02 13.45 14.26
N CYS A 11 18.32 13.49 13.98
CA CYS A 11 19.35 14.00 14.87
C CYS A 11 20.21 15.04 14.11
N PRO A 12 20.52 16.21 14.71
CA PRO A 12 21.36 17.20 14.05
C PRO A 12 22.83 16.75 14.03
N GLU A 13 23.58 17.15 13.00
CA GLU A 13 25.00 16.81 12.91
C GLU A 13 25.82 17.58 13.98
N PHE A 14 26.46 16.85 14.90
CA PHE A 14 27.23 17.42 16.01
C PHE A 14 28.29 18.44 15.56
N SER A 15 28.99 18.16 14.47
CA SER A 15 30.06 19.02 13.94
C SER A 15 29.54 20.36 13.41
N ARG A 16 28.26 20.45 13.06
CA ARG A 16 27.65 21.66 12.45
C ARG A 16 26.58 22.30 13.35
N LEU A 17 26.42 21.83 14.59
CA LEU A 17 25.49 22.37 15.58
C LEU A 17 25.51 23.91 15.69
N PRO A 18 26.67 24.60 15.78
CA PRO A 18 26.69 26.06 15.87
C PRO A 18 26.07 26.74 14.65
N ARG A 19 26.31 26.18 13.45
CA ARG A 19 25.78 26.71 12.20
C ARG A 19 24.28 26.44 12.06
N ILE A 20 23.83 25.24 12.43
CA ILE A 20 22.41 24.87 12.46
C ILE A 20 21.66 25.84 13.39
N PHE A 21 22.19 26.07 14.59
CA PHE A 21 21.58 26.96 15.57
C PHE A 21 21.47 28.40 15.07
N GLN A 22 22.50 28.94 14.42
CA GLN A 22 22.48 30.30 13.87
C GLN A 22 21.53 30.45 12.67
N THR A 23 21.40 29.41 11.85
CA THR A 23 20.66 29.49 10.57
C THR A 23 19.19 29.15 10.75
N LEU A 24 18.88 28.10 11.53
CA LEU A 24 17.56 27.51 11.67
C LEU A 24 16.92 27.80 13.03
N GLY A 25 17.73 28.10 14.04
CA GLY A 25 17.28 28.34 15.41
C GLY A 25 17.04 27.05 16.20
N LEU A 26 16.42 27.22 17.37
CA LEU A 26 16.17 26.14 18.34
C LEU A 26 15.04 25.19 17.89
N GLN A 27 14.10 25.69 17.09
CA GLN A 27 12.92 24.98 16.56
C GLN A 27 13.13 24.52 15.11
N TYR A 28 14.33 24.02 14.81
CA TYR A 28 14.65 23.60 13.44
C TYR A 28 13.81 22.39 13.02
N ASP A 29 13.48 21.51 13.96
CA ASP A 29 12.68 20.31 13.77
C ASP A 29 11.23 20.64 13.39
N GLU A 30 10.61 21.58 14.09
CA GLU A 30 9.21 22.00 13.83
C GLU A 30 9.04 22.76 12.50
N LYS A 31 10.11 23.33 11.95
CA LYS A 31 10.05 24.13 10.72
C LYS A 31 10.54 23.37 9.50
N VAL A 32 11.72 22.73 9.62
CA VAL A 32 12.40 22.12 8.48
C VAL A 32 11.78 20.76 8.16
N LEU A 33 11.56 19.90 9.15
CA LEU A 33 11.03 18.55 8.94
C LEU A 33 9.67 18.53 8.23
N PRO A 34 8.66 19.33 8.63
CA PRO A 34 7.39 19.35 7.91
C PRO A 34 7.52 20.01 6.53
N SER A 35 8.44 20.96 6.35
CA SER A 35 8.68 21.60 5.06
C SER A 35 9.24 20.60 4.03
N ILE A 36 10.33 19.90 4.39
CA ILE A 36 10.93 18.88 3.51
C ILE A 36 10.02 17.66 3.36
N GLY A 37 9.30 17.27 4.42
CA GLY A 37 8.38 16.15 4.43
C GLY A 37 7.22 16.36 3.46
N ASN A 38 6.57 17.53 3.52
CA ASN A 38 5.48 17.87 2.62
C ASN A 38 5.92 17.97 1.16
N GLU A 39 7.14 18.46 0.90
CA GLU A 39 7.69 18.52 -0.46
C GLU A 39 7.94 17.12 -1.03
N VAL A 40 8.64 16.26 -0.27
CA VAL A 40 8.95 14.89 -0.72
C VAL A 40 7.67 14.07 -0.88
N LEU A 41 6.72 14.16 0.06
CA LEU A 41 5.45 13.47 -0.05
C LEU A 41 4.68 13.89 -1.31
N LYS A 42 4.63 15.18 -1.62
CA LYS A 42 4.00 15.66 -2.86
C LYS A 42 4.67 15.09 -4.10
N ALA A 43 6.01 15.07 -4.14
CA ALA A 43 6.75 14.53 -5.26
C ALA A 43 6.54 13.02 -5.47
N VAL A 44 6.39 12.26 -4.39
CA VAL A 44 6.15 10.80 -4.44
C VAL A 44 4.71 10.49 -4.82
N VAL A 45 3.72 11.21 -4.28
CA VAL A 45 2.30 11.03 -4.65
C VAL A 45 2.03 11.32 -6.13
N VAL A 46 2.85 12.16 -6.78
CA VAL A 46 2.75 12.40 -8.23
C VAL A 46 3.33 11.25 -9.05
N GLN A 47 4.32 10.52 -8.52
CA GLN A 47 4.98 9.43 -9.24
C GLN A 47 4.26 8.08 -9.10
N PHE A 48 3.54 7.87 -8.00
CA PHE A 48 2.84 6.63 -7.71
C PHE A 48 1.33 6.82 -7.71
N ASN A 49 0.64 5.84 -8.28
CA ASN A 49 -0.81 5.76 -8.20
C ASN A 49 -1.25 5.32 -6.80
N ALA A 50 -2.54 5.56 -6.51
CA ALA A 50 -3.17 5.17 -5.25
C ALA A 50 -2.95 3.68 -4.92
N ASP A 51 -3.10 2.79 -5.89
CA ASP A 51 -2.94 1.34 -5.70
C ASP A 51 -1.49 0.95 -5.39
N GLU A 52 -0.53 1.57 -6.08
CA GLU A 52 0.90 1.29 -5.90
C GLU A 52 1.42 1.73 -4.52
N LEU A 53 0.84 2.79 -3.95
CA LEU A 53 1.14 3.20 -2.58
C LEU A 53 0.77 2.13 -1.54
N LEU A 54 -0.17 1.26 -1.86
CA LEU A 54 -0.62 0.18 -0.97
C LEU A 54 0.17 -1.11 -1.22
N THR A 55 0.32 -1.51 -2.48
CA THR A 55 0.95 -2.78 -2.87
C THR A 55 2.48 -2.71 -2.80
N GLU A 56 3.08 -1.63 -3.30
CA GLU A 56 4.53 -1.42 -3.39
C GLU A 56 5.06 -0.53 -2.27
N ARG A 57 4.39 -0.56 -1.11
CA ARG A 57 4.78 0.21 0.09
C ARG A 57 6.28 0.13 0.46
N PRO A 58 6.98 -1.03 0.40
CA PRO A 58 8.41 -1.07 0.70
C PRO A 58 9.24 -0.25 -0.31
N SER A 59 8.91 -0.34 -1.59
CA SER A 59 9.55 0.42 -2.67
C SER A 59 9.33 1.93 -2.50
N VAL A 60 8.09 2.33 -2.20
CA VAL A 60 7.72 3.73 -1.92
C VAL A 60 8.44 4.24 -0.68
N SER A 61 8.48 3.47 0.40
CA SER A 61 9.16 3.85 1.65
C SER A 61 10.66 4.06 1.44
N ALA A 62 11.31 3.21 0.65
CA ALA A 62 12.72 3.35 0.31
C ALA A 62 12.99 4.65 -0.46
N LEU A 63 12.16 4.97 -1.46
CA LEU A 63 12.30 6.19 -2.26
C LEU A 63 12.06 7.46 -1.41
N VAL A 64 11.04 7.44 -0.56
CA VAL A 64 10.75 8.54 0.38
C VAL A 64 11.94 8.77 1.29
N ARG A 65 12.53 7.71 1.85
CA ARG A 65 13.71 7.78 2.72
C ARG A 65 14.91 8.38 1.99
N GLU A 66 15.24 7.90 0.79
CA GLU A 66 16.37 8.43 0.01
C GLU A 66 16.20 9.92 -0.31
N SER A 67 15.00 10.30 -0.76
CA SER A 67 14.68 11.69 -1.12
C SER A 67 14.74 12.62 0.09
N LEU A 68 14.22 12.18 1.24
CA LEU A 68 14.28 12.93 2.50
C LEU A 68 15.71 13.06 3.01
N VAL A 69 16.50 11.98 3.01
CA VAL A 69 17.90 12.01 3.44
C VAL A 69 18.70 12.97 2.57
N ARG A 70 18.47 12.96 1.25
CA ARG A 70 19.14 13.87 0.33
C ARG A 70 18.83 15.34 0.65
N ARG A 71 17.57 15.68 0.91
CA ARG A 71 17.17 17.06 1.28
C ARG A 71 17.62 17.45 2.68
N ALA A 72 17.58 16.54 3.65
CA ALA A 72 18.01 16.81 5.02
C ALA A 72 19.51 17.16 5.12
N LYS A 73 20.34 16.60 4.21
CA LYS A 73 21.77 16.93 4.11
C LYS A 73 22.02 18.41 3.81
N ASP A 74 21.18 19.06 3.01
CA ASP A 74 21.31 20.49 2.71
C ASP A 74 21.17 21.36 3.97
N PHE A 75 20.41 20.87 4.95
CA PHE A 75 20.19 21.51 6.25
C PHE A 75 21.13 20.99 7.35
N ASN A 76 22.05 20.07 7.04
CA ASN A 76 22.95 19.42 8.00
C ASN A 76 22.22 18.61 9.09
N ILE A 77 21.07 18.04 8.74
CA ILE A 77 20.28 17.18 9.61
C ILE A 77 20.46 15.74 9.14
N VAL A 78 20.73 14.84 10.08
CA VAL A 78 20.82 13.40 9.83
C VAL A 78 19.46 12.78 10.15
N LEU A 79 18.95 11.95 9.25
CA LEU A 79 17.73 11.17 9.47
C LEU A 79 18.14 9.74 9.80
N ASP A 80 17.72 9.26 10.98
CA ASP A 80 17.98 7.89 11.43
C ASP A 80 16.99 6.92 10.76
N ASP A 81 15.70 7.24 10.89
CA ASP A 81 14.63 6.43 10.32
C ASP A 81 13.44 7.26 9.85
N VAL A 82 12.75 6.75 8.83
CA VAL A 82 11.58 7.38 8.22
C VAL A 82 10.56 6.30 7.90
N ALA A 83 9.36 6.44 8.45
CA ALA A 83 8.27 5.51 8.23
C ALA A 83 6.98 6.22 7.82
N ILE A 84 6.26 5.65 6.85
CA ILE A 84 4.89 6.06 6.51
C ILE A 84 3.97 5.43 7.55
N THR A 85 3.31 6.23 8.39
CA THR A 85 2.45 5.73 9.49
C THR A 85 1.03 5.46 9.03
N HIS A 86 0.39 6.46 8.42
CA HIS A 86 -1.00 6.39 8.00
C HIS A 86 -1.13 6.75 6.54
N LEU A 87 -1.93 5.97 5.83
CA LEU A 87 -2.32 6.23 4.45
C LEU A 87 -3.84 6.09 4.38
N LEU A 88 -4.52 7.24 4.28
CA LEU A 88 -5.98 7.33 4.28
C LEU A 88 -6.43 7.81 2.91
N TYR A 89 -7.21 6.99 2.22
CA TYR A 89 -7.92 7.44 1.03
C TYR A 89 -9.19 8.19 1.45
N GLY A 90 -9.56 9.22 0.68
CA GLY A 90 -10.85 9.88 0.87
C GLY A 90 -12.01 8.89 0.73
N ALA A 91 -13.11 9.12 1.45
CA ALA A 91 -14.25 8.21 1.53
C ALA A 91 -14.82 7.77 0.17
N GLU A 92 -14.78 8.64 -0.82
CA GLU A 92 -15.16 8.37 -2.21
C GLU A 92 -14.33 7.22 -2.83
N PHE A 93 -13.02 7.22 -2.59
CA PHE A 93 -12.10 6.22 -3.15
C PHE A 93 -12.22 4.89 -2.41
N SER A 94 -12.34 4.91 -1.07
CA SER A 94 -12.58 3.68 -0.30
C SER A 94 -13.87 2.98 -0.74
N LYS A 95 -14.95 3.74 -0.98
CA LYS A 95 -16.20 3.17 -1.50
C LYS A 95 -16.02 2.54 -2.88
N ALA A 96 -15.31 3.20 -3.78
CA ALA A 96 -15.06 2.66 -5.13
C ALA A 96 -14.25 1.35 -5.08
N VAL A 97 -13.21 1.30 -4.26
CA VAL A 97 -12.40 0.08 -4.06
C VAL A 97 -13.23 -1.03 -3.42
N GLU A 98 -14.08 -0.72 -2.45
CA GLU A 98 -14.95 -1.70 -1.78
C GLU A 98 -15.98 -2.31 -2.74
N VAL A 99 -16.59 -1.49 -3.61
CA VAL A 99 -17.50 -1.98 -4.66
C VAL A 99 -16.78 -2.92 -5.63
N VAL A 100 -15.57 -2.55 -6.08
CA VAL A 100 -14.77 -3.40 -6.98
C VAL A 100 -14.34 -4.71 -6.30
N ALA A 101 -14.03 -4.66 -5.00
CA ALA A 101 -13.67 -5.84 -4.24
C ALA A 101 -14.87 -6.80 -4.07
N LEU A 102 -16.06 -6.25 -3.81
CA LEU A 102 -17.30 -7.03 -3.69
C LEU A 102 -17.67 -7.70 -5.02
N SER A 103 -17.62 -6.98 -6.14
CA SER A 103 -17.93 -7.57 -7.45
C SER A 103 -16.96 -8.71 -7.80
N SER A 104 -15.67 -8.50 -7.54
CA SER A 104 -14.63 -9.52 -7.78
C SER A 104 -14.81 -10.76 -6.88
N TYR A 105 -15.40 -10.58 -5.69
CA TYR A 105 -15.70 -11.68 -4.78
C TYR A 105 -16.91 -12.48 -5.28
N GLU A 106 -17.99 -11.80 -5.68
CA GLU A 106 -19.20 -12.41 -6.23
C GLU A 106 -18.88 -13.25 -7.48
N GLU A 107 -18.08 -12.72 -8.40
CA GLU A 107 -17.62 -13.46 -9.60
C GLU A 107 -16.88 -14.76 -9.24
N LYS A 108 -16.02 -14.73 -8.21
CA LYS A 108 -15.28 -15.92 -7.75
C LYS A 108 -16.20 -16.95 -7.12
N GLU A 109 -17.21 -16.51 -6.35
CA GLU A 109 -18.20 -17.42 -5.77
C GLU A 109 -19.06 -18.10 -6.83
N GLU A 110 -19.48 -17.36 -7.86
CA GLU A 110 -20.25 -17.91 -8.98
C GLU A 110 -19.45 -18.98 -9.73
N GLN A 111 -18.19 -18.70 -10.05
CA GLN A 111 -17.28 -19.69 -10.66
C GLN A 111 -17.11 -20.94 -9.79
N PHE A 112 -16.99 -20.77 -8.47
CA PHE A 112 -16.87 -21.90 -7.54
C PHE A 112 -18.14 -22.77 -7.53
N LYS A 113 -19.32 -22.15 -7.51
CA LYS A 113 -20.61 -22.84 -7.55
C LYS A 113 -20.80 -23.59 -8.86
N GLU A 114 -20.44 -22.99 -10.00
CA GLU A 114 -20.51 -23.65 -11.31
C GLU A 114 -19.60 -24.87 -11.38
N GLN A 115 -18.34 -24.79 -10.93
CA GLN A 115 -17.44 -25.94 -10.91
C GLN A 115 -17.96 -27.08 -10.05
N HIS A 116 -18.49 -26.77 -8.86
CA HIS A 116 -19.08 -27.77 -7.99
C HIS A 116 -20.31 -28.43 -8.61
N ASN A 117 -21.17 -27.65 -9.26
CA ASN A 117 -22.37 -28.17 -9.93
C ASN A 117 -22.03 -29.05 -11.15
N GLN A 118 -21.02 -28.66 -11.94
CA GLN A 118 -20.51 -29.50 -13.04
C GLN A 118 -19.94 -30.83 -12.52
N GLY A 119 -19.20 -30.80 -11.41
CA GLY A 119 -18.67 -32.02 -10.78
C GLY A 119 -19.77 -32.99 -10.32
N LEU A 120 -20.84 -32.48 -9.70
CA LEU A 120 -22.01 -33.27 -9.31
C LEU A 120 -22.71 -33.88 -10.52
N SER A 121 -22.91 -33.10 -11.59
CA SER A 121 -23.56 -33.56 -12.82
C SER A 121 -22.79 -34.71 -13.50
N ILE A 122 -21.45 -34.58 -13.61
CA ILE A 122 -20.60 -35.66 -14.15
C ILE A 122 -20.65 -36.91 -13.27
N ARG A 123 -20.69 -36.76 -11.93
CA ARG A 123 -20.76 -37.88 -10.99
C ARG A 123 -22.08 -38.64 -11.08
N ILE A 124 -23.20 -37.92 -11.21
CA ILE A 124 -24.52 -38.52 -11.43
C ILE A 124 -24.57 -39.22 -12.79
N LEU A 125 -24.06 -38.59 -13.85
CA LEU A 125 -24.03 -39.18 -15.19
C LEU A 125 -23.16 -40.45 -15.24
N LEU A 126 -22.02 -40.46 -14.54
CA LEU A 126 -21.18 -41.66 -14.38
C LEU A 126 -21.89 -42.75 -13.57
N MET A 127 -22.65 -42.42 -12.52
CA MET A 127 -23.48 -43.40 -11.80
C MET A 127 -24.56 -43.99 -12.68
N TYR A 128 -25.38 -43.17 -13.35
CA TYR A 128 -26.43 -43.64 -14.26
C TYR A 128 -25.87 -44.49 -15.41
N ARG A 129 -24.69 -44.14 -15.94
CA ARG A 129 -24.02 -44.91 -17.00
C ARG A 129 -23.34 -46.18 -16.49
N PHE A 130 -23.05 -46.28 -15.19
CA PHE A 130 -22.67 -47.53 -14.52
C PHE A 130 -23.93 -48.40 -14.31
N GLU A 131 -25.02 -47.84 -13.79
CA GLU A 131 -26.29 -48.55 -13.57
C GLU A 131 -26.88 -49.14 -14.86
N ILE A 132 -26.85 -48.41 -15.98
CA ILE A 132 -27.29 -48.96 -17.28
C ILE A 132 -26.35 -50.10 -17.78
N ARG A 133 -25.05 -50.06 -17.45
CA ARG A 133 -24.12 -51.14 -17.85
C ARG A 133 -24.24 -52.41 -17.01
N TYR A 134 -24.79 -52.33 -15.79
CA TYR A 134 -25.03 -53.48 -14.92
C TYR A 134 -26.52 -53.90 -14.86
N GLY A 135 -27.41 -53.23 -15.61
CA GLY A 135 -28.86 -53.46 -15.61
C GLY A 135 -29.39 -54.55 -16.55
N HIS A 136 -28.52 -55.36 -17.20
CA HIS A 136 -28.95 -56.52 -17.99
C HIS A 136 -28.32 -57.80 -17.42
N VAL A 137 -28.84 -58.24 -16.28
CA VAL A 137 -28.75 -59.64 -15.84
C VAL A 137 -30.13 -60.08 -15.40
N CYS A 138 -30.93 -60.45 -16.39
CA CYS A 138 -31.95 -61.50 -16.38
C CYS A 138 -32.02 -62.02 -17.82
#